data_AF-A0A7C9LV75-F1
#
_entry.id   AF-A0A7C9LV75-F1
#
_cell.length_a   1.000
_cell.length_b   1.000
_cell.length_c   1.000
_cell.angle_alpha   90.00
_cell.angle_beta   90.00
_cell.angle_gamma   90.00
#
_symmetry.space_group_name_H-M   'P 1'
#
loop_
_entity.id
_entity.type
_entity.pdbx_description
1 polymer ?
#
loop_
_entity_poly.entity_id
_entity_poly.type
_entity_poly.pdbx_seq_one_letter_code
_entity_poly.pdbx_strand_id
1 'polypeptide(L)'
;MSETFFGPWRIVLTNANSHFAQRMLITGSDAADGEYAIAFGQVVDVTATGAQWRLETQFFPFGGPAWQPGDTRRSTRFEAPTGLIVQIDGAARPPGTGTTFTNLTLVCTCLDPETNPIPGPNPFDFTLPG
;
A
#
# COMPACT_ATOMS: atom_id res chain seq x y z
N MET A 1 -5.17 3.11 11.05
CA MET A 1 -6.36 2.26 10.73
C MET A 1 -5.84 1.06 9.96
N SER A 2 -6.51 -0.11 10.04
CA SER A 2 -6.11 -1.30 9.26
C SER A 2 -6.99 -1.44 8.02
N GLU A 3 -6.36 -1.69 6.88
CA GLU A 3 -6.99 -1.90 5.59
C GLU A 3 -7.08 -3.39 5.29
N THR A 4 -8.22 -3.84 4.74
CA THR A 4 -8.43 -5.26 4.39
C THR A 4 -8.24 -5.48 2.89
N PHE A 5 -7.54 -6.54 2.55
CA PHE A 5 -7.24 -6.95 1.18
C PHE A 5 -7.60 -8.42 0.95
N PHE A 6 -7.82 -8.77 -0.32
CA PHE A 6 -8.20 -10.10 -0.78
C PHE A 6 -7.33 -10.46 -1.99
N GLY A 7 -6.84 -11.70 -2.05
CA GLY A 7 -6.01 -12.18 -3.14
C GLY A 7 -4.58 -11.61 -3.13
N PRO A 8 -3.87 -11.70 -4.26
CA PRO A 8 -2.47 -11.30 -4.37
C PRO A 8 -2.30 -9.80 -4.64
N TRP A 9 -1.44 -9.14 -3.87
CA TRP A 9 -1.07 -7.74 -4.06
C TRP A 9 0.43 -7.55 -3.89
N ARG A 10 1.02 -6.67 -4.72
CA ARG A 10 2.36 -6.13 -4.51
C ARG A 10 2.26 -4.81 -3.76
N ILE A 11 3.05 -4.63 -2.71
CA ILE A 11 3.04 -3.46 -1.83
C ILE A 11 4.42 -2.81 -1.89
N VAL A 12 4.47 -1.55 -2.30
CA VAL A 12 5.72 -0.79 -2.46
C VAL A 12 5.68 0.48 -1.63
N LEU A 13 6.73 0.72 -0.85
CA LEU A 13 6.96 2.01 -0.21
C LEU A 13 7.54 3.00 -1.23
N THR A 14 6.82 4.08 -1.48
CA THR A 14 7.21 5.10 -2.47
C THR A 14 7.65 6.42 -1.83
N ASN A 15 7.20 6.68 -0.60
CA ASN A 15 7.59 7.85 0.18
C ASN A 15 7.65 7.49 1.67
N ALA A 16 8.67 7.99 2.34
CA ALA A 16 8.82 7.95 3.80
C ALA A 16 9.47 9.25 4.27
N ASN A 17 8.76 10.02 5.08
CA ASN A 17 9.14 11.35 5.53
C ASN A 17 8.55 11.64 6.92
N SER A 18 9.21 11.12 7.96
CA SER A 18 8.77 11.29 9.35
C SER A 18 9.96 11.37 10.29
N HIS A 19 9.80 12.15 11.36
CA HIS A 19 10.73 12.16 12.49
C HIS A 19 10.44 11.07 13.53
N PHE A 20 9.26 10.45 13.48
CA PHE A 20 8.91 9.28 14.28
C PHE A 20 9.25 8.00 13.53
N ALA A 21 9.66 6.95 14.25
CA ALA A 21 9.80 5.62 13.67
C ALA A 21 8.44 5.14 13.17
N GLN A 22 8.41 4.55 11.98
CA GLN A 22 7.20 4.04 11.35
C GLN A 22 7.42 2.59 10.88
N ARG A 23 6.33 1.84 10.79
CA ARG A 23 6.32 0.49 10.24
C ARG A 23 5.00 0.17 9.55
N MET A 24 5.04 -0.81 8.66
CA MET A 24 3.88 -1.52 8.14
C MET A 24 3.78 -2.87 8.86
N LEU A 25 2.57 -3.28 9.20
CA LEU A 25 2.24 -4.59 9.76
C LEU A 25 1.28 -5.31 8.80
N ILE A 26 1.66 -6.52 8.38
CA ILE A 26 0.80 -7.42 7.60
C ILE A 26 0.36 -8.57 8.51
N THR A 27 -0.93 -8.92 8.47
CA THR A 27 -1.51 -10.02 9.26
C THR A 27 -2.56 -10.81 8.47
N GLY A 28 -2.58 -12.13 8.65
CA GLY A 28 -3.55 -13.03 8.02
C GLY A 28 -3.25 -13.40 6.57
N SER A 29 -2.09 -13.04 6.05
CA SER A 29 -1.62 -13.46 4.73
C SER A 29 -1.05 -14.89 4.77
N ASP A 30 -0.89 -15.52 3.61
CA ASP A 30 -0.37 -16.89 3.54
C ASP A 30 1.12 -17.00 3.90
N ALA A 31 1.90 -15.93 3.63
CA ALA A 31 3.37 -15.96 3.75
C ALA A 31 4.05 -14.60 4.00
N ALA A 32 3.29 -13.49 4.07
CA ALA A 32 3.85 -12.14 4.17
C ALA A 32 3.59 -11.46 5.53
N ASP A 33 3.10 -12.21 6.51
CA ASP A 33 2.84 -11.69 7.86
C ASP A 33 4.13 -11.22 8.52
N GLY A 34 4.08 -10.04 9.14
CA GLY A 34 5.25 -9.47 9.79
C GLY A 34 5.25 -7.96 9.85
N GLU A 35 6.31 -7.45 10.47
CA GLU A 35 6.58 -6.04 10.67
C GLU A 35 7.68 -5.57 9.70
N TYR A 36 7.39 -4.53 8.93
CA TYR A 36 8.27 -3.97 7.91
C TYR A 36 8.60 -2.53 8.27
N ALA A 37 9.88 -2.25 8.52
CA ALA A 37 10.33 -0.90 8.88
C ALA A 37 10.09 0.09 7.73
N ILE A 38 9.57 1.27 8.05
CA ILE A 38 9.39 2.38 7.11
C ILE A 38 10.30 3.52 7.57
N ALA A 39 11.30 3.83 6.75
CA ALA A 39 12.23 4.91 6.98
C ALA A 39 12.70 5.52 5.65
N PHE A 40 13.23 6.74 5.69
CA PHE A 40 13.82 7.36 4.51
C PHE A 40 14.96 6.49 3.96
N GLY A 41 14.95 6.25 2.64
CA GLY A 41 15.91 5.38 1.96
C GLY A 41 15.67 3.88 2.13
N GLN A 42 14.65 3.48 2.90
CA GLN A 42 14.34 2.08 3.08
C GLN A 42 13.51 1.53 1.91
N VAL A 43 13.84 0.32 1.47
CA VAL A 43 13.11 -0.35 0.38
C VAL A 43 12.13 -1.35 0.99
N VAL A 44 10.84 -1.14 0.72
CA VAL A 44 9.79 -2.12 1.01
C VAL A 44 9.14 -2.47 -0.31
N ASP A 45 9.24 -3.74 -0.69
CA ASP A 45 8.62 -4.34 -1.86
C ASP A 45 8.21 -5.77 -1.49
N VAL A 46 6.94 -5.94 -1.17
CA VAL A 46 6.40 -7.17 -0.57
C VAL A 46 5.20 -7.63 -1.37
N THR A 47 5.14 -8.93 -1.66
CA THR A 47 3.94 -9.54 -2.22
C THR A 47 3.19 -10.26 -1.12
N ALA A 48 1.93 -9.89 -0.90
CA ALA A 48 1.05 -10.56 0.06
C ALA A 48 -0.09 -11.29 -0.69
N THR A 49 -0.40 -12.51 -0.26
CA THR A 49 -1.49 -13.33 -0.79
C THR A 49 -2.36 -13.83 0.36
N GLY A 50 -3.59 -14.22 0.04
CA GLY A 50 -4.47 -14.89 0.99
C GLY A 50 -5.94 -14.65 0.66
N ALA A 51 -6.80 -15.50 1.22
CA ALA A 51 -8.25 -15.34 1.09
C ALA A 51 -8.74 -14.02 1.70
N GLN A 52 -8.10 -13.56 2.79
CA GLN A 52 -8.33 -12.25 3.39
C GLN A 52 -7.14 -11.93 4.30
N TRP A 53 -6.54 -10.76 4.15
CA TRP A 53 -5.44 -10.29 5.01
C TRP A 53 -5.55 -8.79 5.28
N ARG A 54 -4.77 -8.29 6.25
CA ARG A 54 -4.82 -6.89 6.68
C ARG A 54 -3.46 -6.22 6.63
N LEU A 55 -3.47 -4.94 6.29
CA LEU A 55 -2.32 -4.04 6.33
C LEU A 55 -2.61 -2.90 7.31
N GLU A 56 -1.70 -2.65 8.25
CA GLU A 56 -1.77 -1.50 9.14
C GLU A 56 -0.45 -0.73 9.10
N THR A 57 -0.52 0.61 9.10
CA THR A 57 0.66 1.43 9.36
C THR A 57 0.69 1.85 10.81
N GLN A 58 1.87 1.78 11.43
CA GLN A 58 2.07 2.14 12.83
C GLN A 58 3.21 3.14 12.95
N PHE A 59 3.18 3.93 14.03
CA PHE A 59 4.26 4.83 14.41
C PHE A 59 4.63 4.62 15.87
N PHE A 60 5.87 4.94 16.21
CA PHE A 60 6.35 4.94 17.59
C PHE A 60 6.51 6.39 18.05
N PRO A 61 5.68 6.88 18.98
CA PRO A 61 5.81 8.23 19.50
C PRO A 61 7.12 8.38 20.28
N PHE A 62 7.73 9.57 20.22
CA PHE A 62 8.95 9.85 20.96
C PHE A 62 8.71 9.67 22.47
N GLY A 63 9.47 8.78 23.11
CA GLY A 63 9.27 8.43 24.53
C GLY A 63 8.00 7.63 24.82
N GLY A 64 7.31 7.13 23.79
CA GLY A 64 6.13 6.29 23.93
C GLY A 64 6.46 4.89 24.47
N PRO A 65 5.49 4.20 25.12
CA PRO A 65 5.72 2.86 25.65
C PRO A 65 5.58 1.76 24.59
N ALA A 66 4.95 2.05 23.45
CA ALA A 66 4.57 1.06 22.45
C ALA A 66 4.31 1.70 21.08
N TRP A 67 4.31 0.86 20.05
CA TRP A 67 3.80 1.18 18.72
C TRP A 67 2.31 1.49 18.76
N GLN A 68 1.89 2.50 18.00
CA GLN A 68 0.51 2.94 17.91
C GLN A 68 0.04 2.94 16.46
N PRO A 69 -1.26 2.69 16.20
CA PRO A 69 -1.83 2.82 14.87
C PRO A 69 -1.64 4.23 14.32
N GLY A 70 -1.11 4.35 13.11
CA GLY A 70 -1.05 5.60 12.37
C GLY A 70 -2.42 5.97 11.78
N ASP A 71 -2.65 7.27 11.64
CA ASP A 71 -3.74 7.78 10.81
C ASP A 71 -3.42 7.54 9.34
N THR A 72 -4.41 7.08 8.57
CA THR A 72 -4.23 6.72 7.17
C THR A 72 -5.37 7.21 6.33
N ARG A 73 -5.05 7.53 5.07
CA ARG A 73 -6.03 7.82 4.03
C ARG A 73 -5.82 6.87 2.88
N ARG A 74 -6.89 6.14 2.55
CA ARG A 74 -6.95 5.25 1.40
C ARG A 74 -7.48 5.98 0.18
N SER A 75 -6.82 5.79 -0.95
CA SER A 75 -7.34 6.11 -2.27
C SER A 75 -7.25 4.89 -3.18
N THR A 76 -8.20 4.76 -4.11
CA THR A 76 -8.29 3.62 -5.01
C THR A 76 -8.50 4.13 -6.41
N ARG A 77 -7.76 3.56 -7.36
CA ARG A 77 -7.84 3.91 -8.77
C ARG A 77 -7.53 2.70 -9.63
N PHE A 78 -7.98 2.75 -10.87
CA PHE A 78 -7.64 1.77 -11.89
C PHE A 78 -6.87 2.48 -13.00
N GLU A 79 -5.70 1.96 -13.36
CA GLU A 79 -4.85 2.51 -14.42
C GLU A 79 -4.57 1.42 -15.45
N ALA A 80 -5.04 1.54 -16.69
CA ALA A 80 -4.52 0.69 -17.76
C ALA A 80 -3.07 1.14 -18.09
N PRO A 81 -2.04 0.27 -18.12
CA PRO A 81 -2.05 -1.21 -18.09
C PRO A 81 -1.76 -1.84 -16.71
N THR A 82 -1.58 -1.05 -15.65
CA THR A 82 -1.16 -1.50 -14.30
C THR A 82 -2.27 -2.22 -13.53
N GLY A 83 -3.53 -1.91 -13.81
CA GLY A 83 -4.73 -2.43 -13.15
C GLY A 83 -5.14 -1.64 -11.90
N LEU A 84 -5.81 -2.32 -10.97
CA LEU A 84 -6.29 -1.82 -9.69
C LEU A 84 -5.14 -1.50 -8.75
N ILE A 85 -5.11 -0.25 -8.31
CA ILE A 85 -4.12 0.31 -7.39
C ILE A 85 -4.86 0.87 -6.17
N VAL A 86 -4.39 0.51 -5.00
CA VAL A 86 -4.74 1.13 -3.73
C VAL A 86 -3.52 1.88 -3.23
N GLN A 87 -3.67 3.17 -2.95
CA GLN A 87 -2.63 3.96 -2.31
C GLN A 87 -3.04 4.27 -0.88
N ILE A 88 -2.12 4.05 0.06
CA ILE A 88 -2.28 4.36 1.48
C ILE A 88 -1.29 5.46 1.82
N ASP A 89 -1.81 6.66 2.07
CA ASP A 89 -1.04 7.76 2.61
C ASP A 89 -1.15 7.74 4.14
N GLY A 90 -0.05 7.89 4.85
CA GLY A 90 -0.03 7.82 6.31
C GLY A 90 0.47 9.10 6.98
N ALA A 91 -0.02 9.32 8.20
CA ALA A 91 0.52 10.29 9.14
C ALA A 91 1.11 9.56 10.35
N ALA A 92 2.23 10.06 10.86
CA ALA A 92 2.88 9.54 12.07
C ALA A 92 2.21 10.07 13.35
N ARG A 93 0.88 9.94 13.42
CA ARG A 93 0.02 10.43 14.51
C ARG A 93 -1.19 9.51 14.69
N PRO A 94 -1.87 9.58 15.85
CA PRO A 94 -3.09 8.81 16.06
C PRO A 94 -4.21 9.23 15.09
N PRO A 95 -5.15 8.32 14.77
CA PRO A 95 -6.30 8.60 13.93
C PRO A 95 -7.15 9.79 14.39
N GLY A 96 -7.66 10.58 13.44
CA GLY A 96 -8.65 11.63 13.70
C GLY A 96 -8.07 12.96 14.18
N THR A 97 -6.75 13.15 14.08
CA THR A 97 -6.06 14.35 14.57
C THR A 97 -5.94 15.49 13.54
N GLY A 98 -6.56 15.36 12.35
CA GLY A 98 -6.71 16.45 11.37
C GLY A 98 -5.41 16.80 10.62
N THR A 99 -4.74 15.81 10.03
CA THR A 99 -3.33 15.92 9.61
C THR A 99 -3.11 15.91 8.10
N THR A 100 -1.89 16.30 7.68
CA THR A 100 -1.38 16.09 6.32
C THR A 100 -0.81 14.67 6.21
N PHE A 101 -1.48 13.79 5.47
CA PHE A 101 -1.03 12.40 5.18
C PHE A 101 0.20 12.40 4.26
N THR A 102 1.34 12.85 4.79
CA THR A 102 2.56 13.14 4.02
C THR A 102 3.77 12.38 4.57
N ASN A 103 3.59 11.60 5.65
CA ASN A 103 4.67 10.91 6.32
C ASN A 103 5.07 9.60 5.66
N LEU A 104 4.13 8.94 4.99
CA LEU A 104 4.44 7.77 4.16
C LEU A 104 3.44 7.66 3.02
N THR A 105 3.85 6.97 1.97
CA THR A 105 2.96 6.52 0.89
C THR A 105 3.32 5.08 0.53
N LEU A 106 2.35 4.18 0.70
CA LEU A 106 2.39 2.81 0.18
C LEU A 106 1.53 2.73 -1.08
N VAL A 107 2.05 2.08 -2.11
CA VAL A 107 1.31 1.75 -3.33
C VAL A 107 1.12 0.25 -3.38
N CYS A 108 -0.14 -0.17 -3.33
CA CYS A 108 -0.57 -1.56 -3.39
C CYS A 108 -1.18 -1.81 -4.76
N THR A 109 -0.57 -2.68 -5.57
CA THR A 109 -1.07 -3.07 -6.89
C THR A 109 -1.63 -4.47 -6.83
N CYS A 110 -2.88 -4.65 -7.25
CA CYS A 110 -3.49 -5.97 -7.34
C CYS A 110 -2.76 -6.79 -8.41
N LEU A 111 -2.51 -8.07 -8.14
CA LEU A 111 -1.85 -8.99 -9.07
C LEU A 111 -2.82 -10.06 -9.60
N ASP A 112 -4.09 -10.03 -9.16
CA ASP A 112 -5.11 -10.96 -9.60
C ASP A 112 -5.46 -10.70 -11.07
N PRO A 113 -5.24 -11.64 -11.99
CA PRO A 113 -5.54 -11.46 -13.41
C PRO A 113 -7.03 -11.33 -13.71
N GLU A 114 -7.93 -11.80 -12.84
CA GLU A 114 -9.38 -11.62 -13.03
C GLU A 114 -9.80 -10.17 -12.73
N THR A 115 -9.22 -9.58 -11.69
CA THR A 115 -9.45 -8.18 -11.32
C THR A 115 -8.63 -7.20 -12.19
N ASN A 116 -7.46 -7.63 -12.66
CA ASN A 116 -6.54 -6.89 -13.51
C ASN A 116 -6.29 -7.61 -14.84
N PRO A 117 -7.27 -7.64 -15.76
CA PRO A 117 -7.07 -8.26 -17.05
C PRO A 117 -5.98 -7.52 -17.81
N ILE A 118 -4.98 -8.27 -18.27
CA ILE A 118 -3.95 -7.75 -19.19
C ILE A 118 -4.71 -7.23 -20.42
N PRO A 119 -4.52 -5.97 -20.82
CA PRO A 119 -5.15 -5.46 -22.03
C PRO A 119 -4.82 -6.38 -23.19
N GLY A 120 -5.86 -6.96 -23.81
CA GLY A 120 -5.70 -7.71 -25.04
C GLY A 120 -5.10 -6.82 -26.14
N PRO A 121 -4.64 -7.41 -27.25
CA PRO A 121 -4.21 -6.65 -28.42
C PRO A 121 -5.25 -5.59 -28.77
N ASN A 122 -4.84 -4.35 -29.07
CA ASN A 122 -5.77 -3.30 -29.49
C ASN A 122 -6.62 -3.84 -30.67
N PRO A 123 -7.95 -3.98 -30.53
CA PRO A 123 -8.79 -4.53 -31.59
C PRO A 123 -8.89 -3.60 -32.79
N PHE A 124 -8.46 -2.34 -32.66
CA PHE A 124 -8.41 -1.37 -33.74
C PHE A 124 -6.98 -1.27 -34.28
N ASP A 125 -6.66 -2.14 -35.23
CA ASP A 125 -5.52 -1.99 -36.12
C ASP A 125 -5.82 -0.86 -37.12
N PHE A 126 -5.51 0.38 -36.75
CA PHE A 126 -5.56 1.50 -37.68
C PHE A 126 -4.31 1.46 -38.56
N THR A 127 -4.36 0.70 -39.65
CA THR A 127 -3.41 0.88 -40.75
C THR A 127 -3.65 2.27 -41.35
N LEU A 128 -2.71 3.20 -41.13
CA LEU A 128 -2.69 4.45 -41.87
C LEU A 128 -2.45 4.12 -43.36
N PRO A 129 -3.29 4.58 -44.29
CA PRO A 129 -2.98 4.44 -45.71
C PRO A 129 -1.70 5.24 -46.02
N GLY A 130 -0.73 4.55 -46.63
CA GLY A 130 0.50 5.17 -47.15
C GLY A 130 0.28 5.97 -48.42
#